data_AF-A0A2A4WRB6-F1
#
_entry.id   AF-A0A2A4WRB6-F1
#
_cell.length_a   1.000
_cell.length_b   1.000
_cell.length_c   1.000
_cell.angle_alpha   90.00
_cell.angle_beta   90.00
_cell.angle_gamma   90.00
#
_symmetry.space_group_name_H-M   'P 1'
#
loop_
_entity.id
_entity.type
_entity.pdbx_description
1 polymer ?
#
loop_
_entity_poly.entity_id
_entity_poly.type
_entity_poly.pdbx_seq_one_letter_code
_entity_poly.pdbx_strand_id
1 'polypeptide(L)'
;MHSNRQCNHQLFIEHIDSYIEGNLSSEVKREIDKILDNCSECQSTHQQYLEMHQLSHQWQEQDVPQWHRVKHAVRPPVKQTNWLNWGAMATSTMAILMVVFQLEIVNSDRGLTISFGGSQTEEKISKLVESQLENYKHKLDVSFEKQLNVAFEKQNNLSKIRFANWIEKNRSERQQDIKFVMTGWQSQRYEDQKQVDQQLSYIADNQIENNQAINQLFQSAANGRGRKASSSLRPNKL
;
A
#
# COMPACT_ATOMS: atom_id res chain seq x y z
N MET A 1 -31.63 -10.05 -9.32
CA MET A 1 -32.37 -8.93 -8.72
C MET A 1 -31.38 -8.01 -8.02
N HIS A 2 -30.73 -7.09 -8.74
CA HIS A 2 -29.85 -6.11 -8.14
C HIS A 2 -30.66 -4.84 -7.85
N SER A 3 -31.09 -4.68 -6.61
CA SER A 3 -31.65 -3.42 -6.13
C SER A 3 -30.50 -2.43 -6.07
N ASN A 4 -30.37 -1.62 -7.12
CA ASN A 4 -29.47 -0.50 -7.19
C ASN A 4 -30.04 0.62 -6.31
N ARG A 5 -30.00 0.42 -4.98
CA ARG A 5 -30.25 1.51 -4.03
C ARG A 5 -29.02 2.39 -4.06
N GLN A 6 -29.22 3.69 -4.26
CA GLN A 6 -28.18 4.71 -4.23
C GLN A 6 -27.52 4.70 -2.84
N CYS A 7 -26.55 3.82 -2.65
CA CYS A 7 -25.71 3.79 -1.47
C CYS A 7 -24.54 4.75 -1.71
N ASN A 8 -24.33 5.67 -0.77
CA ASN A 8 -23.22 6.60 -0.81
C ASN A 8 -21.94 5.91 -0.30
N HIS A 9 -21.38 5.03 -1.13
CA HIS A 9 -20.16 4.29 -0.83
C HIS A 9 -18.97 5.21 -0.54
N GLN A 10 -18.95 6.40 -1.15
CA GLN A 10 -17.87 7.35 -0.99
C GLN A 10 -17.80 7.92 0.44
N LEU A 11 -18.97 8.29 1.00
CA LEU A 11 -19.05 8.73 2.40
C LEU A 11 -18.56 7.64 3.36
N PHE A 12 -18.96 6.40 3.12
CA PHE A 12 -18.56 5.25 3.92
C PHE A 12 -17.05 5.00 3.86
N ILE A 13 -16.46 4.96 2.66
CA ILE A 13 -15.02 4.71 2.48
C ILE A 13 -14.17 5.81 3.12
N GLU A 14 -14.59 7.08 3.04
CA GLU A 14 -13.84 8.20 3.62
C GLU A 14 -13.81 8.17 5.15
N HIS A 15 -14.84 7.60 5.78
CA HIS A 15 -15.02 7.64 7.23
C HIS A 15 -14.88 6.27 7.92
N ILE A 16 -14.48 5.23 7.19
CA ILE A 16 -14.42 3.86 7.70
C ILE A 16 -13.39 3.69 8.83
N ASP A 17 -12.23 4.33 8.70
CA ASP A 17 -11.16 4.27 9.70
C ASP A 17 -11.61 4.93 11.01
N SER A 18 -12.11 6.17 10.91
CA SER A 18 -12.69 6.90 12.05
C SER A 18 -13.84 6.14 12.72
N TYR A 19 -14.61 5.35 11.95
CA TYR A 19 -15.77 4.61 12.43
C TYR A 19 -15.35 3.39 13.26
N ILE A 20 -14.30 2.69 12.80
CA ILE A 20 -13.71 1.56 13.53
C ILE A 20 -13.00 2.06 14.80
N GLU A 21 -12.34 3.21 14.75
CA GLU A 21 -11.69 3.84 15.91
C GLU A 21 -12.66 4.49 16.90
N GLY A 22 -13.93 4.69 16.51
CA GLY A 22 -14.95 5.31 17.36
C GLY A 22 -14.86 6.84 17.46
N ASN A 23 -14.08 7.50 16.59
CA ASN A 23 -13.79 8.94 16.61
C ASN A 23 -14.77 9.81 15.80
N LEU A 24 -15.97 9.29 15.46
CA LEU A 24 -16.97 10.06 14.71
C LEU A 24 -17.94 10.84 15.60
N SER A 25 -18.42 11.96 15.04
CA SER A 25 -19.60 12.65 15.55
C SER A 25 -20.83 11.74 15.50
N SER A 26 -21.71 11.87 16.50
CA SER A 26 -22.90 11.03 16.65
C SER A 26 -23.88 11.11 15.47
N GLU A 27 -23.82 12.20 14.70
CA GLU A 27 -24.66 12.41 13.52
C GLU A 27 -24.19 11.56 12.34
N VAL A 28 -22.90 11.61 12.02
CA VAL A 28 -22.30 10.85 10.91
C VAL A 28 -22.29 9.35 11.21
N LYS A 29 -22.09 8.97 12.47
CA LYS A 29 -22.20 7.56 12.88
C LYS A 29 -23.56 6.95 12.52
N ARG A 30 -24.66 7.66 12.80
CA ARG A 30 -26.03 7.20 12.46
C ARG A 30 -26.26 7.10 10.96
N GLU A 31 -25.59 7.93 10.17
CA GLU A 31 -25.68 7.86 8.71
C GLU A 31 -24.92 6.65 8.16
N ILE A 32 -23.74 6.34 8.71
CA ILE A 32 -22.97 5.14 8.41
C ILE A 32 -23.73 3.87 8.83
N ASP A 33 -24.34 3.85 10.02
CA ASP A 33 -25.15 2.71 10.49
C ASP A 33 -26.30 2.42 9.49
N LYS A 34 -26.99 3.48 9.02
CA LYS A 34 -28.03 3.34 7.98
C LYS A 34 -27.46 2.83 6.66
N ILE A 35 -26.24 3.20 6.29
CA ILE A 35 -25.59 2.70 5.07
C ILE A 35 -25.25 1.22 5.20
N LEU A 36 -24.70 0.80 6.36
CA LEU A 36 -24.37 -0.60 6.65
C LEU A 36 -25.61 -1.51 6.64
N ASP A 37 -26.74 -1.04 7.17
CA ASP A 37 -28.00 -1.79 7.17
C ASP A 37 -28.62 -1.94 5.76
N ASN A 38 -28.37 -0.97 4.87
CA ASN A 38 -29.00 -0.90 3.55
C ASN A 38 -28.13 -1.41 2.40
N CYS A 39 -26.83 -1.69 2.64
CA CYS A 39 -25.88 -2.06 1.59
C CYS A 39 -24.99 -3.25 2.00
N SER A 40 -25.17 -4.38 1.32
CA SER A 40 -24.35 -5.59 1.53
C SER A 40 -22.88 -5.39 1.16
N GLU A 41 -22.58 -4.52 0.18
CA GLU A 41 -21.20 -4.25 -0.26
C GLU A 41 -20.42 -3.44 0.79
N CYS A 42 -21.06 -2.41 1.37
CA CYS A 42 -20.48 -1.65 2.48
C CYS A 42 -20.26 -2.54 3.71
N GLN A 43 -21.20 -3.46 3.98
CA GLN A 43 -21.04 -4.44 5.07
C GLN A 43 -19.84 -5.37 4.85
N SER A 44 -19.66 -5.90 3.62
CA SER A 44 -18.49 -6.74 3.33
C SER A 44 -17.17 -5.97 3.43
N THR A 45 -17.17 -4.71 3.02
CA THR A 45 -15.99 -3.83 3.11
C THR A 45 -15.66 -3.54 4.57
N HIS A 46 -16.66 -3.26 5.41
CA HIS A 46 -16.50 -3.10 6.85
C HIS A 46 -15.84 -4.32 7.51
N GLN A 47 -16.30 -5.53 7.17
CA GLN A 47 -15.72 -6.76 7.71
C GLN A 47 -14.23 -6.92 7.33
N GLN A 48 -13.87 -6.65 6.08
CA GLN A 48 -12.48 -6.73 5.62
C GLN A 48 -11.58 -5.73 6.35
N TYR A 49 -12.04 -4.49 6.52
CA TYR A 49 -11.29 -3.48 7.26
C TYR A 49 -11.14 -3.86 8.75
N LEU A 50 -12.18 -4.41 9.37
CA LEU A 50 -12.13 -4.88 10.75
C LEU A 50 -11.10 -6.01 10.93
N GLU A 51 -11.08 -6.98 10.03
CA GLU A 51 -10.08 -8.07 10.04
C GLU A 51 -8.66 -7.52 9.88
N MET A 52 -8.44 -6.60 8.94
CA MET A 52 -7.13 -5.97 8.73
C MET A 52 -6.68 -5.16 9.94
N HIS A 53 -7.58 -4.41 10.56
CA HIS A 53 -7.32 -3.66 11.78
C HIS A 53 -6.93 -4.60 12.94
N GLN A 54 -7.66 -5.70 13.12
CA GLN A 54 -7.33 -6.72 14.13
C GLN A 54 -5.96 -7.37 13.88
N LEU A 55 -5.65 -7.74 12.63
CA LEU A 55 -4.36 -8.31 12.26
C LEU A 55 -3.20 -7.33 12.53
N SER A 56 -3.40 -6.03 12.29
CA SER A 56 -2.39 -5.01 12.60
C SER A 56 -2.11 -4.90 14.09
N HIS A 57 -3.14 -5.01 14.94
CA HIS A 57 -2.96 -4.97 16.41
C HIS A 57 -2.39 -6.27 16.98
N GLN A 58 -2.52 -7.38 16.25
CA GLN A 58 -1.91 -8.67 16.61
C GLN A 58 -0.48 -8.82 16.08
N TRP A 59 0.06 -7.83 15.38
CA TRP A 59 1.43 -7.85 14.91
C TRP A 59 2.39 -7.84 16.11
N GLN A 60 2.98 -9.01 16.39
CA GLN A 60 4.03 -9.15 17.40
C GLN A 60 5.39 -9.10 16.72
N GLU A 61 6.29 -8.32 17.29
CA GLU A 61 7.68 -8.27 16.86
C GLU A 61 8.34 -9.61 17.23
N GLN A 62 8.50 -10.49 16.24
CA GLN A 62 9.12 -11.79 16.43
C GLN A 62 10.63 -11.67 16.31
N ASP A 63 11.34 -12.19 17.31
CA ASP A 63 12.80 -12.24 17.28
C ASP A 63 13.28 -12.92 16.01
N VAL A 64 14.17 -12.25 15.28
CA VAL A 64 14.75 -12.77 14.06
C VAL A 64 15.51 -14.05 14.42
N PRO A 65 15.21 -15.20 13.80
CA PRO A 65 15.89 -16.45 14.14
C PRO A 65 17.39 -16.29 13.92
N GLN A 66 18.23 -16.96 14.71
CA GLN A 66 19.68 -16.85 14.54
C GLN A 66 20.12 -17.55 13.24
N TRP A 67 20.21 -16.79 12.15
CA TRP A 67 20.69 -17.23 10.84
C TRP A 67 22.19 -17.54 10.90
N HIS A 68 22.54 -18.77 11.27
CA HIS A 68 23.93 -19.25 11.25
C HIS A 68 24.35 -19.58 9.80
N ARG A 69 24.75 -18.55 9.04
CA ARG A 69 25.17 -18.68 7.62
C ARG A 69 26.29 -19.71 7.39
N VAL A 70 27.09 -19.99 8.41
CA VAL A 70 28.26 -20.88 8.33
C VAL A 70 27.94 -22.36 8.57
N LYS A 71 26.85 -22.71 9.26
CA LYS A 71 26.57 -24.11 9.64
C LYS A 71 26.12 -24.97 8.45
N HIS A 72 25.55 -24.34 7.42
CA HIS A 72 25.02 -25.02 6.23
C HIS A 72 25.91 -24.86 4.99
N ALA A 73 26.94 -24.01 5.03
CA ALA A 73 27.88 -23.80 3.92
C ALA A 73 28.97 -24.88 3.84
N VAL A 74 29.21 -25.63 4.91
CA VAL A 74 30.23 -26.66 4.96
C VAL A 74 29.57 -28.04 4.79
N ARG A 75 29.81 -28.68 3.65
CA ARG A 75 29.33 -30.05 3.38
C ARG A 75 29.91 -30.99 4.45
N PRO A 76 29.10 -31.71 5.24
CA PRO A 76 29.63 -32.64 6.23
C PRO A 76 30.42 -33.75 5.53
N PRO A 77 31.51 -34.27 6.14
CA PRO A 77 32.26 -35.38 5.58
C PRO A 77 31.34 -36.60 5.47
N VAL A 78 31.08 -37.02 4.25
CA VAL A 78 30.18 -38.15 3.98
C VAL A 78 30.89 -39.43 4.41
N LYS A 79 30.48 -40.02 5.53
CA LYS A 79 30.90 -41.38 5.92
C LYS A 79 30.37 -42.34 4.85
N GLN A 80 31.23 -42.77 3.94
CA GLN A 80 30.86 -43.77 2.94
C GLN A 80 30.70 -45.12 3.63
N THR A 81 29.45 -45.52 3.84
CA THR A 81 29.11 -46.83 4.40
C THR A 81 29.23 -47.88 3.29
N ASN A 82 30.19 -48.79 3.44
CA ASN A 82 30.52 -49.83 2.46
C ASN A 82 29.43 -50.89 2.20
N TRP A 83 28.31 -50.85 2.93
CA TRP A 83 27.19 -51.78 2.74
C TRP A 83 26.52 -51.63 1.36
N LEU A 84 26.47 -50.42 0.81
CA LEU A 84 25.88 -50.17 -0.51
C LEU A 84 26.66 -50.87 -1.63
N ASN A 85 27.99 -50.97 -1.51
CA ASN A 85 28.83 -51.65 -2.50
C ASN A 85 28.56 -53.16 -2.54
N TRP A 86 28.29 -53.79 -1.40
CA TRP A 86 27.89 -55.19 -1.36
C TRP A 86 26.49 -55.42 -1.92
N GLY A 87 25.56 -54.50 -1.66
CA GLY A 87 24.23 -54.52 -2.27
C GLY A 87 24.29 -54.40 -3.79
N ALA A 88 25.13 -53.50 -4.32
CA ALA A 88 25.31 -53.33 -5.76
C ALA A 88 25.86 -54.61 -6.43
N MET A 89 26.82 -55.29 -5.80
CA MET A 89 27.33 -56.57 -6.29
C MET A 89 26.26 -57.65 -6.29
N ALA A 90 25.53 -57.84 -5.19
CA ALA A 90 24.48 -58.85 -5.10
C ALA A 90 23.37 -58.62 -6.15
N THR A 91 22.95 -57.36 -6.33
CA THR A 91 21.95 -56.97 -7.34
C THR A 91 22.45 -57.21 -8.76
N SER A 92 23.73 -56.95 -9.05
CA SER A 92 24.30 -57.20 -10.37
C SER A 92 24.32 -58.69 -10.74
N THR A 93 24.69 -59.55 -9.79
CA THR A 93 24.63 -61.01 -9.98
C THR A 93 23.19 -61.50 -10.14
N MET A 94 22.24 -60.96 -9.38
CA MET A 94 20.84 -61.34 -9.50
C MET A 94 20.20 -60.89 -10.82
N ALA A 95 20.55 -59.71 -11.31
CA ALA A 95 20.09 -59.22 -12.61
C ALA A 95 20.60 -60.10 -13.77
N ILE A 96 21.87 -60.55 -13.71
CA ILE A 96 22.42 -61.49 -14.69
C ILE A 96 21.65 -62.81 -14.68
N LEU A 97 21.32 -63.33 -13.49
CA LEU A 97 20.52 -64.56 -13.36
C LEU A 97 19.10 -64.38 -13.92
N MET A 98 18.45 -63.24 -13.67
CA MET A 98 17.12 -62.95 -14.22
C MET A 98 17.11 -62.93 -15.74
N VAL A 99 18.15 -62.37 -16.36
CA VAL A 99 18.28 -62.32 -17.83
C VAL A 99 18.54 -63.71 -18.41
N VAL A 100 19.44 -64.49 -17.79
CA VAL A 100 19.76 -65.85 -18.26
C VAL A 100 18.55 -66.79 -18.12
N PHE A 101 17.77 -66.65 -17.06
CA PHE A 101 16.59 -67.49 -16.81
C PHE A 101 15.28 -66.93 -17.39
N GLN A 102 15.29 -65.75 -18.02
CA GLN A 102 14.11 -65.04 -18.51
C GLN A 102 12.98 -65.01 -17.46
N LEU A 103 13.34 -64.56 -16.25
CA LEU A 103 12.44 -64.50 -15.09
C LEU A 103 11.54 -63.26 -15.19
N GLU A 104 10.23 -63.47 -15.30
CA GLU A 104 9.22 -62.41 -15.27
C GLU A 104 8.44 -62.52 -13.96
N ILE A 105 8.60 -61.53 -13.07
CA ILE A 105 7.93 -61.47 -11.76
C ILE A 105 6.81 -60.44 -11.87
N VAL A 106 5.56 -60.92 -11.92
CA VAL A 106 4.37 -60.08 -11.96
C VAL A 106 3.67 -60.19 -10.61
N ASN A 107 3.55 -59.05 -9.91
CA ASN A 107 2.81 -58.97 -8.67
C ASN A 107 1.41 -58.42 -8.95
N SER A 108 0.39 -59.26 -8.80
CA SER A 108 -1.02 -58.88 -8.98
C SER A 108 -1.75 -58.98 -7.63
N ASP A 109 -2.91 -58.33 -7.49
CA ASP A 109 -3.72 -58.31 -6.26
C ASP A 109 -4.15 -59.72 -5.75
N ARG A 110 -3.87 -60.78 -6.53
CA ARG A 110 -4.17 -62.18 -6.22
C ARG A 110 -2.95 -63.05 -5.86
N GLY A 111 -1.74 -62.50 -5.84
CA GLY A 111 -0.52 -63.20 -5.44
C GLY A 111 0.69 -62.95 -6.35
N LEU A 112 1.85 -63.47 -5.92
CA LEU A 112 3.12 -63.37 -6.64
C LEU A 112 3.21 -64.49 -7.68
N THR A 113 3.24 -64.14 -8.97
CA THR A 113 3.45 -65.10 -10.07
C THR A 113 4.83 -64.94 -10.67
N ILE A 114 5.60 -66.03 -10.71
CA ILE A 114 6.93 -66.11 -11.33
C ILE A 114 6.81 -66.99 -12.57
N SER A 115 6.94 -66.39 -13.75
CA SER A 115 6.82 -67.09 -15.03
C SER A 115 8.20 -67.29 -15.66
N PHE A 116 8.45 -68.49 -16.19
CA PHE A 116 9.66 -68.85 -16.92
C PHE A 116 9.31 -69.07 -18.40
N GLY A 117 9.71 -68.11 -19.25
CA GLY A 117 9.58 -68.17 -20.71
C GLY A 117 8.22 -67.70 -21.27
N GLY A 118 8.25 -66.57 -22.00
CA GLY A 118 7.26 -66.23 -23.05
C GLY A 118 6.56 -64.86 -22.96
N SER A 119 7.28 -63.79 -23.32
CA SER A 119 6.93 -62.35 -23.20
C SER A 119 6.08 -61.72 -24.32
N GLN A 120 5.45 -62.47 -25.23
CA GLN A 120 4.86 -61.83 -26.43
C GLN A 120 3.53 -61.09 -26.18
N THR A 121 2.80 -61.41 -25.13
CA THR A 121 1.55 -60.72 -24.78
C THR A 121 1.80 -59.46 -23.94
N GLU A 122 2.77 -59.49 -23.02
CA GLU A 122 3.10 -58.36 -22.16
C GLU A 122 3.80 -57.23 -22.91
N GLU A 123 4.66 -57.54 -23.89
CA GLU A 123 5.36 -56.53 -24.70
C GLU A 123 4.42 -55.75 -25.64
N LYS A 124 3.32 -56.37 -26.07
CA LYS A 124 2.28 -55.68 -26.84
C LYS A 124 1.40 -54.78 -25.97
N ILE A 125 1.10 -55.23 -24.75
CA ILE A 125 0.32 -54.46 -23.78
C ILE A 125 1.12 -53.25 -23.29
N SER A 126 2.41 -53.42 -22.98
CA SER A 126 3.29 -52.32 -22.54
C SER A 126 3.47 -51.26 -23.63
N LYS A 127 3.66 -51.64 -24.89
CA LYS A 127 3.73 -50.69 -26.02
C LYS A 127 2.43 -49.92 -26.23
N LEU A 128 1.27 -50.58 -26.05
CA LEU A 128 -0.02 -49.90 -26.16
C LEU A 128 -0.22 -48.89 -25.01
N VAL A 129 0.15 -49.27 -23.79
CA VAL A 129 0.09 -48.41 -22.60
C VAL A 129 1.06 -47.23 -22.70
N GLU A 130 2.29 -47.45 -23.17
CA GLU A 130 3.29 -46.39 -23.42
C GLU A 130 2.73 -45.35 -24.41
N SER A 131 2.17 -45.82 -25.53
CA SER A 131 1.58 -44.94 -26.54
C SER A 131 0.37 -44.13 -26.03
N GLN A 132 -0.45 -44.74 -25.16
CA GLN A 132 -1.56 -44.05 -24.51
C GLN A 132 -1.02 -42.99 -23.53
N LEU A 133 -0.02 -43.34 -22.74
CA LEU A 133 0.59 -42.46 -21.74
C LEU A 133 1.29 -41.26 -22.38
N GLU A 134 2.02 -41.44 -23.48
CA GLU A 134 2.61 -40.34 -24.25
C GLU A 134 1.55 -39.40 -24.81
N ASN A 135 0.46 -39.95 -25.36
CA ASN A 135 -0.66 -39.15 -25.84
C ASN A 135 -1.35 -38.36 -24.71
N TYR A 136 -1.47 -38.94 -23.51
CA TYR A 136 -2.00 -38.23 -22.34
C TYR A 136 -1.05 -37.13 -21.86
N LYS A 137 0.26 -37.40 -21.77
CA LYS A 137 1.27 -36.39 -21.40
C LYS A 137 1.25 -35.20 -22.36
N HIS A 138 1.27 -35.47 -23.66
CA HIS A 138 1.21 -34.42 -24.68
C HIS A 138 -0.07 -33.57 -24.58
N LYS A 139 -1.24 -34.20 -24.33
CA LYS A 139 -2.49 -33.47 -24.13
C LYS A 139 -2.46 -32.61 -22.85
N LEU A 140 -1.88 -33.12 -21.78
CA LEU A 140 -1.73 -32.38 -20.53
C LEU A 140 -0.82 -31.17 -20.71
N ASP A 141 0.36 -31.34 -21.32
CA ASP A 141 1.32 -30.25 -21.54
C ASP A 141 0.69 -29.10 -22.35
N VAL A 142 0.05 -29.41 -23.48
CA VAL A 142 -0.62 -28.38 -24.31
C VAL A 142 -1.74 -27.68 -23.54
N SER A 143 -2.53 -28.42 -22.76
CA SER A 143 -3.60 -27.81 -21.96
C SER A 143 -3.08 -26.93 -20.83
N PHE A 144 -1.98 -27.35 -20.20
CA PHE A 144 -1.34 -26.65 -19.09
C PHE A 144 -0.65 -25.37 -19.57
N GLU A 145 0.12 -25.44 -20.66
CA GLU A 145 0.75 -24.27 -21.28
C GLU A 145 -0.29 -23.21 -21.67
N LYS A 146 -1.42 -23.64 -22.26
CA LYS A 146 -2.50 -22.72 -22.62
C LYS A 146 -3.10 -22.04 -21.39
N GLN A 147 -3.34 -22.78 -20.31
CA GLN A 147 -3.88 -22.20 -19.08
C GLN A 147 -2.88 -21.26 -18.40
N LEU A 148 -1.60 -21.63 -18.37
CA LEU A 148 -0.53 -20.77 -17.84
C LEU A 148 -0.43 -19.46 -18.61
N ASN A 149 -0.42 -19.51 -19.95
CA ASN A 149 -0.33 -18.32 -20.77
C ASN A 149 -1.51 -17.37 -20.50
N VAL A 150 -2.74 -17.89 -20.42
CA VAL A 150 -3.93 -17.09 -20.08
C VAL A 150 -3.83 -16.49 -18.68
N ALA A 151 -3.35 -17.26 -17.69
CA ALA A 151 -3.17 -16.79 -16.33
C ALA A 151 -2.11 -15.66 -16.25
N PHE A 152 -0.97 -15.84 -16.92
CA PHE A 152 0.08 -14.83 -17.00
C PHE A 152 -0.38 -13.56 -17.72
N GLU A 153 -1.10 -13.67 -18.84
CA GLU A 153 -1.66 -12.52 -19.54
C GLU A 153 -2.64 -11.75 -18.64
N LYS A 154 -3.54 -12.46 -17.94
CA LYS A 154 -4.49 -11.85 -17.01
C LYS A 154 -3.77 -11.14 -15.86
N GLN A 155 -2.76 -11.77 -15.25
CA GLN A 155 -1.96 -11.17 -14.18
C GLN A 155 -1.20 -9.93 -14.66
N ASN A 156 -0.60 -9.99 -15.85
CA ASN A 156 0.12 -8.87 -16.44
C ASN A 156 -0.81 -7.70 -16.74
N ASN A 157 -2.00 -7.95 -17.29
CA ASN A 157 -2.98 -6.91 -17.58
C ASN A 157 -3.49 -6.23 -16.31
N LEU A 158 -3.80 -7.00 -15.26
CA LEU A 158 -4.20 -6.44 -13.96
C LEU A 158 -3.09 -5.61 -13.32
N SER A 159 -1.84 -6.07 -13.41
CA SER A 159 -0.69 -5.35 -12.86
C SER A 159 -0.47 -4.03 -13.59
N LYS A 160 -0.61 -4.01 -14.92
CA LYS A 160 -0.56 -2.78 -15.75
C LYS A 160 -1.65 -1.79 -15.36
N ILE A 161 -2.89 -2.24 -15.20
CA ILE A 161 -4.01 -1.36 -14.79
C ILE A 161 -3.77 -0.80 -13.38
N ARG A 162 -3.33 -1.63 -12.43
CA ARG A 162 -3.00 -1.16 -11.07
C ARG A 162 -1.90 -0.11 -11.09
N PHE A 163 -0.85 -0.32 -11.87
CA PHE A 163 0.25 0.62 -12.00
C PHE A 163 -0.19 1.93 -12.66
N ALA A 164 -1.01 1.86 -13.73
CA ALA A 164 -1.58 3.03 -14.37
C ALA A 164 -2.46 3.84 -13.39
N ASN A 165 -3.34 3.17 -12.64
CA ASN A 165 -4.16 3.81 -11.61
C ASN A 165 -3.30 4.44 -10.50
N TRP A 166 -2.21 3.78 -10.09
CA TRP A 166 -1.30 4.33 -9.09
C TRP A 166 -0.56 5.58 -9.59
N ILE A 167 -0.10 5.59 -10.86
CA ILE A 167 0.52 6.77 -11.47
C ILE A 167 -0.50 7.91 -11.55
N GLU A 168 -1.71 7.64 -12.02
CA GLU A 168 -2.75 8.66 -12.18
C GLU A 168 -3.14 9.27 -10.82
N LYS A 169 -3.30 8.42 -9.80
CA LYS A 169 -3.55 8.87 -8.42
C LYS A 169 -2.43 9.77 -7.91
N ASN A 170 -1.16 9.36 -8.05
CA ASN A 170 -0.01 10.19 -7.66
C ASN A 170 0.02 11.54 -8.39
N ARG A 171 -0.32 11.55 -9.68
CA ARG A 171 -0.34 12.78 -10.48
C ARG A 171 -1.46 13.71 -10.01
N SER A 172 -2.64 13.17 -9.73
CA SER A 172 -3.79 13.91 -9.20
C SER A 172 -3.48 14.50 -7.82
N GLU A 173 -2.94 13.70 -6.89
CA GLU A 173 -2.56 14.15 -5.55
C GLU A 173 -1.53 15.29 -5.62
N ARG A 174 -0.48 15.17 -6.44
CA ARG A 174 0.49 16.26 -6.62
C ARG A 174 -0.12 17.54 -7.19
N GLN A 175 -1.08 17.43 -8.10
CA GLN A 175 -1.79 18.59 -8.63
C GLN A 175 -2.62 19.28 -7.54
N GLN A 176 -3.27 18.50 -6.67
CA GLN A 176 -4.02 19.01 -5.53
C GLN A 176 -3.09 19.67 -4.51
N ASP A 177 -1.96 19.04 -4.19
CA ASP A 177 -0.94 19.59 -3.29
C ASP A 177 -0.37 20.92 -3.82
N ILE A 178 -0.01 20.98 -5.10
CA ILE A 178 0.48 22.23 -5.73
C ILE A 178 -0.60 23.32 -5.66
N LYS A 179 -1.87 22.97 -5.88
CA LYS A 179 -2.97 23.93 -5.78
C LYS A 179 -3.09 24.45 -4.34
N PHE A 180 -3.03 23.56 -3.34
CA PHE A 180 -3.06 23.93 -1.93
C PHE A 180 -1.92 24.88 -1.57
N VAL A 181 -0.69 24.55 -1.97
CA VAL A 181 0.49 25.40 -1.75
C VAL A 181 0.33 26.76 -2.44
N MET A 182 -0.15 26.80 -3.68
CA MET A 182 -0.37 28.05 -4.40
C MET A 182 -1.42 28.94 -3.73
N THR A 183 -2.52 28.35 -3.26
CA THR A 183 -3.54 29.09 -2.52
C THR A 183 -3.04 29.61 -1.19
N GLY A 184 -2.27 28.80 -0.45
CA GLY A 184 -1.62 29.23 0.79
C GLY A 184 -0.64 30.38 0.56
N TRP A 185 0.17 30.28 -0.50
CA TRP A 185 1.11 31.34 -0.90
C TRP A 185 0.40 32.65 -1.25
N GLN A 186 -0.70 32.58 -2.01
CA GLN A 186 -1.50 33.76 -2.34
C GLN A 186 -2.14 34.40 -1.10
N SER A 187 -2.65 33.57 -0.17
CA SER A 187 -3.20 34.05 1.11
C SER A 187 -2.15 34.78 1.92
N GLN A 188 -0.96 34.18 2.08
CA GLN A 188 0.15 34.80 2.81
C GLN A 188 0.53 36.14 2.18
N ARG A 189 0.68 36.19 0.85
CA ARG A 189 1.02 37.44 0.16
C ARG A 189 -0.02 38.54 0.36
N TYR A 190 -1.30 38.19 0.37
CA TYR A 190 -2.39 39.14 0.59
C TYR A 190 -2.38 39.69 2.02
N GLU A 191 -2.15 38.82 3.01
CA GLU A 191 -2.00 39.22 4.41
C GLU A 191 -0.78 40.12 4.62
N ASP A 192 0.37 39.76 4.04
CA ASP A 192 1.59 40.55 4.09
C ASP A 192 1.36 41.95 3.48
N GLN A 193 0.69 42.02 2.32
CA GLN A 193 0.36 43.30 1.68
C GLN A 193 -0.55 44.16 2.57
N LYS A 194 -1.58 43.56 3.15
CA LYS A 194 -2.49 44.27 4.07
C LYS A 194 -1.75 44.79 5.30
N GLN A 195 -0.81 44.01 5.85
CA GLN A 195 -0.01 44.42 7.00
C GLN A 195 0.91 45.60 6.65
N VAL A 196 1.54 45.56 5.46
CA VAL A 196 2.36 46.67 4.97
C VAL A 196 1.51 47.93 4.78
N ASP A 197 0.33 47.82 4.18
CA ASP A 197 -0.58 48.95 3.97
C ASP A 197 -1.01 49.59 5.31
N GLN A 198 -1.28 48.78 6.34
CA GLN A 198 -1.60 49.26 7.69
C GLN A 198 -0.42 49.97 8.36
N GLN A 199 0.81 49.46 8.18
CA GLN A 199 2.01 50.12 8.71
C GLN A 199 2.25 51.46 8.00
N LEU A 200 2.07 51.51 6.67
CA LEU A 200 2.20 52.73 5.89
C LEU A 200 1.15 53.77 6.30
N SER A 201 -0.11 53.38 6.49
CA SER A 201 -1.16 54.30 6.95
C SER A 201 -0.85 54.84 8.35
N TYR A 202 -0.41 53.98 9.27
CA TYR A 202 -0.01 54.40 10.62
C TYR A 202 1.14 55.42 10.60
N ILE A 203 2.16 55.21 9.74
CA ILE A 203 3.27 56.17 9.59
C ILE A 203 2.77 57.49 9.00
N ALA A 204 1.92 57.43 7.97
CA ALA A 204 1.35 58.63 7.34
C ALA A 204 0.53 59.46 8.32
N ASP A 205 -0.34 58.82 9.12
CA ASP A 205 -1.16 59.48 10.12
C ASP A 205 -0.31 60.15 11.22
N ASN A 206 0.73 59.45 11.72
CA ASN A 206 1.67 60.04 12.68
C ASN A 206 2.40 61.26 12.12
N GLN A 207 2.81 61.24 10.84
CA GLN A 207 3.44 62.40 10.22
C GLN A 207 2.47 63.57 10.07
N ILE A 208 1.21 63.31 9.71
CA ILE A 208 0.18 64.35 9.61
C ILE A 208 -0.07 64.98 10.98
N GLU A 209 -0.27 64.17 12.02
CA GLU A 209 -0.50 64.66 13.38
C GLU A 209 0.69 65.47 13.90
N ASN A 210 1.91 64.98 13.70
CA ASN A 210 3.12 65.70 14.12
C ASN A 210 3.27 67.05 13.39
N ASN A 211 3.06 67.07 12.07
CA ASN A 211 3.08 68.32 11.30
C ASN A 211 1.97 69.30 11.75
N GLN A 212 0.78 68.82 12.07
CA GLN A 212 -0.30 69.65 12.62
C GLN A 212 0.05 70.19 14.00
N ALA A 213 0.57 69.36 14.90
CA ALA A 213 1.01 69.77 16.24
C ALA A 213 2.11 70.84 16.17
N ILE A 214 3.09 70.66 15.28
CA ILE A 214 4.13 71.65 15.00
C ILE A 214 3.51 72.97 14.54
N ASN A 215 2.57 72.95 13.59
CA ASN A 215 1.90 74.16 13.10
C ASN A 215 1.09 74.87 14.20
N GLN A 216 0.43 74.12 15.10
CA GLN A 216 -0.27 74.70 16.25
C GLN A 216 0.68 75.32 17.27
N LEU A 217 1.84 74.70 17.52
CA LEU A 217 2.91 75.29 18.34
C LEU A 217 3.43 76.60 17.73
N PHE A 218 3.64 76.63 16.41
CA PHE A 218 4.03 77.88 15.73
C PHE A 218 2.97 78.98 15.85
N GLN A 219 1.68 78.64 15.66
CA GLN A 219 0.58 79.62 15.80
C GLN A 219 0.42 80.14 17.24
N SER A 220 0.50 79.26 18.23
CA SER A 220 0.42 79.65 19.64
C SER A 220 1.63 80.48 20.10
N ALA A 221 2.83 80.15 19.63
CA ALA A 221 4.03 80.96 19.87
C ALA A 221 3.96 82.34 19.19
N ALA A 222 3.40 82.42 17.97
CA ALA A 222 3.16 83.69 17.29
C ALA A 222 2.14 84.56 18.03
N ASN A 223 1.02 83.99 18.47
CA ASN A 223 -0.02 84.69 19.23
C ASN A 223 0.42 85.09 20.64
N GLY A 224 1.27 84.29 21.29
CA GLY A 224 1.83 84.58 22.62
C GLY A 224 2.82 85.75 22.63
N ARG A 225 3.53 86.00 21.52
CA ARG A 225 4.41 87.18 21.38
C ARG A 225 3.65 88.50 21.18
N GLY A 226 2.36 88.47 20.85
CA GLY A 226 1.53 89.67 20.67
C GLY A 226 0.88 90.23 21.94
N ARG A 227 0.97 89.56 23.10
CA ARG A 227 0.20 89.89 24.31
C ARG A 227 0.98 90.56 25.46
N LYS A 228 2.20 91.04 25.24
CA LYS A 228 2.96 91.82 26.24
C LYS A 228 3.20 93.27 25.79
N ALA A 229 2.15 94.08 25.72
CA ALA A 229 2.26 95.54 25.72
C ALA A 229 0.94 96.20 26.16
N SER A 230 0.78 96.42 27.47
CA SER A 230 0.10 97.58 28.10
C SER A 230 -0.55 97.20 29.44
N SER A 231 0.24 97.24 30.52
CA SER A 231 -0.33 97.59 31.82
C SER A 231 0.71 98.30 32.68
N SER A 232 0.31 99.46 33.18
CA SER A 232 0.81 100.15 34.37
C SER A 232 2.11 100.98 34.25
N LEU A 233 1.93 102.29 33.99
CA LEU A 233 2.70 103.33 34.70
C LEU A 233 1.72 104.41 35.22
N ARG A 234 1.57 104.48 36.56
CA ARG A 234 1.08 105.66 37.27
C ARG A 234 2.25 106.62 37.50
N PRO A 235 2.14 107.94 37.26
CA PRO A 235 3.10 108.90 37.78
C PRO A 235 2.66 109.40 39.16
N ASN A 236 3.69 109.60 39.98
CA ASN A 236 3.63 110.07 41.35
C ASN A 236 3.46 111.60 41.39
N LYS A 237 2.91 112.08 42.50
CA LYS A 237 2.65 113.50 42.81
C LYS A 237 3.91 114.37 42.75
N LEU A 238 3.76 115.59 42.23
CA LEU A 238 3.96 116.88 42.93
C LEU A 238 3.32 118.01 42.11
#